data_AF-A0A645IXN6-F1
#
_entry.id   AF-A0A645IXN6-F1
#
_cell.length_a   1.000
_cell.length_b   1.000
_cell.length_c   1.000
_cell.angle_alpha   90.00
_cell.angle_beta   90.00
_cell.angle_gamma   90.00
#
_symmetry.space_group_name_H-M   'P 1'
#
loop_
_entity.id
_entity.type
_entity.pdbx_description
1 polymer ?
#
loop_
_entity_poly.entity_id
_entity_poly.type
_entity_poly.pdbx_seq_one_letter_code
_entity_poly.pdbx_strand_id
1 'polypeptide(L)' 'MDIAHSIGTYETSILPYEDCCTIFVPKHPKTKPRLAEIEAHEAVLDIEALVRTSLDQAEVIDL' A
#
# COMPACT_ATOMS: atom_id res chain seq x y z
N MET A 1 4.17 -4.99 20.93
CA MET A 1 5.42 -5.37 20.22
C MET A 1 5.78 -6.84 20.42
N ASP A 2 5.22 -7.49 21.44
CA ASP A 2 5.58 -8.86 21.82
C ASP A 2 5.16 -9.92 20.78
N ILE A 3 4.08 -9.67 20.04
CA ILE A 3 3.58 -10.60 19.02
C ILE A 3 4.63 -10.80 17.91
N ALA A 4 5.17 -9.72 17.33
CA ALA A 4 6.14 -9.79 16.24
C ALA A 4 7.43 -10.53 16.66
N HIS A 5 7.85 -10.39 17.92
CA HIS A 5 8.95 -11.15 18.48
C HIS A 5 8.58 -12.62 18.68
N SER A 6 7.38 -12.90 19.20
CA SER A 6 6.90 -14.27 19.44
C SER A 6 6.74 -15.10 18.17
N ILE A 7 6.41 -14.46 17.04
CA ILE A 7 6.29 -15.12 15.72
C ILE A 7 7.58 -15.01 14.89
N GLY A 8 8.64 -14.39 15.43
CA GLY A 8 9.95 -14.33 14.78
C GLY A 8 10.06 -13.40 13.58
N THR A 9 9.11 -12.48 13.34
CA THR A 9 9.15 -11.57 12.18
C THR A 9 9.79 -10.21 12.49
N TYR A 10 9.98 -9.89 13.77
CA TYR A 10 10.43 -8.55 14.20
C TYR A 10 11.68 -8.07 13.47
N GLU A 11 12.76 -8.87 13.45
CA GLU A 11 14.04 -8.51 12.83
C GLU A 11 13.91 -8.16 11.34
N THR A 12 13.02 -8.83 10.62
CA THR A 12 12.78 -8.55 9.19
C THR A 12 11.93 -7.30 9.00
N SER A 13 10.90 -7.11 9.84
CA SER A 13 9.98 -5.97 9.71
C SER A 13 10.58 -4.62 10.08
N ILE A 14 11.69 -4.58 10.84
CA ILE A 14 12.36 -3.32 11.25
C ILE A 14 13.56 -2.96 10.36
N LEU A 15 13.78 -3.66 9.26
CA LEU A 15 14.88 -3.34 8.35
C LEU A 15 14.74 -1.90 7.82
N PRO A 16 15.85 -1.14 7.69
CA PRO A 16 15.81 0.29 7.37
C PRO A 16 15.61 0.53 5.87
N TYR A 17 14.63 -0.13 5.27
CA TYR A 17 14.21 0.14 3.91
C TYR A 17 13.20 1.29 3.90
N GLU A 18 13.27 2.12 2.88
CA GLU A 18 12.25 3.14 2.66
C GLU A 18 10.96 2.43 2.26
N ASP A 19 9.97 2.49 3.15
CA ASP A 19 8.61 2.04 2.82
C ASP A 19 8.11 2.81 1.60
N CYS A 20 7.42 2.13 0.69
CA CYS A 20 6.82 2.75 -0.49
C CYS A 20 5.97 4.00 -0.15
N CYS A 21 5.45 4.05 1.07
CA CYS A 21 4.74 5.18 1.65
C CYS A 21 5.56 6.48 1.67
N THR A 22 6.88 6.46 1.88
CA THR A 22 7.69 7.69 1.94
C THR A 22 7.79 8.40 0.59
N ILE A 23 7.77 7.63 -0.50
CA ILE A 23 7.86 8.14 -1.88
C ILE A 23 6.53 8.77 -2.31
N PHE A 24 5.40 8.18 -1.91
CA PHE A 24 4.07 8.61 -2.34
C PHE A 24 3.32 9.46 -1.31
N VAL A 25 3.93 9.76 -0.15
CA VAL A 25 3.25 10.56 0.88
C VAL A 25 3.04 12.00 0.36
N PRO A 26 1.80 12.49 0.32
CA PRO A 26 1.58 13.90 0.06
C PRO A 26 2.11 14.74 1.23
N LYS A 27 2.61 15.94 0.96
CA LYS A 27 3.13 16.87 1.99
C LYS A 27 2.15 17.14 3.15
N HIS A 28 0.85 17.05 2.86
CA HIS A 28 -0.23 17.30 3.82
C HIS A 28 -1.28 16.18 3.75
N PRO A 29 -1.06 15.03 4.43
CA PRO A 29 -2.01 13.93 4.42
C PRO A 29 -3.30 14.31 5.16
N LYS A 30 -4.44 13.96 4.59
CA LYS A 30 -5.76 14.23 5.19
C LYS A 30 -6.12 13.13 6.18
N THR A 31 -6.20 13.46 7.47
CA THR A 31 -6.51 12.49 8.54
C THR A 31 -7.99 12.08 8.61
N LYS A 32 -8.87 12.84 7.95
CA LYS A 32 -10.31 12.58 7.86
C LYS A 32 -10.80 12.85 6.43
N PRO A 33 -10.57 11.92 5.48
CA PRO A 33 -11.04 12.09 4.11
C PRO A 33 -12.57 12.02 4.05
N ARG A 34 -13.16 12.64 3.02
CA ARG A 34 -14.62 12.63 2.80
C ARG A 34 -14.91 11.71 1.62
N LEU A 35 -15.87 10.80 1.77
CA LEU A 35 -16.19 9.80 0.74
C LEU A 35 -16.47 10.42 -0.63
N ALA A 36 -17.30 11.47 -0.69
CA ALA A 36 -17.63 12.15 -1.94
C ALA A 36 -16.40 12.73 -2.67
N GLU A 37 -15.35 13.14 -1.94
CA GLU A 37 -14.11 13.60 -2.56
C GLU A 37 -13.31 12.42 -3.11
N ILE A 38 -13.27 11.30 -2.39
CA ILE A 38 -12.60 10.06 -2.84
C ILE A 38 -13.24 9.58 -4.15
N GLU A 39 -14.57 9.42 -4.17
CA GLU A 39 -15.31 8.95 -5.35
C GLU A 39 -15.10 9.87 -6.57
N ALA A 40 -15.05 11.19 -6.36
CA ALA A 40 -14.78 12.15 -7.44
C ALA A 40 -13.35 12.01 -8.01
N HIS A 41 -12.36 11.73 -7.15
CA HIS A 41 -10.98 11.49 -7.58
C HIS A 41 -10.80 10.11 -8.23
N GLU A 42 -11.52 9.10 -7.76
CA GLU A 42 -11.51 7.76 -8.35
C GLU A 42 -12.20 7.72 -9.72
N ALA A 43 -13.24 8.53 -9.93
CA ALA A 43 -13.99 8.59 -11.19
C ALA A 43 -13.17 9.06 -12.40
N VAL A 44 -12.03 9.73 -12.18
CA VAL A 44 -11.11 10.13 -13.27
C VAL A 44 -10.00 9.11 -13.53
N LEU A 45 -9.94 8.02 -12.75
CA LEU A 45 -8.97 6.95 -12.89
C LEU A 45 -9.64 5.71 -13.50
N ASP A 46 -8.95 5.04 -14.41
CA ASP A 46 -9.36 3.73 -14.92
C ASP A 46 -8.90 2.63 -13.94
N ILE A 47 -9.56 2.58 -12.77
CA ILE A 47 -9.20 1.67 -11.68
C ILE A 47 -9.32 0.21 -12.14
N GLU A 48 -10.34 -0.10 -12.94
CA GLU A 48 -10.54 -1.47 -13.45
C GLU A 48 -9.36 -1.92 -14.33
N ALA A 49 -8.90 -1.08 -15.26
CA ALA A 49 -7.74 -1.40 -16.10
C ALA A 49 -6.44 -1.50 -15.29
N LEU A 50 -6.25 -0.62 -14.30
CA LEU A 50 -5.08 -0.64 -13.42
C LEU A 50 -5.01 -1.93 -12.58
N VAL A 51 -6.15 -2.32 -11.98
CA VAL A 51 -6.26 -3.56 -11.20
C VAL A 51 -6.00 -4.77 -12.09
N ARG A 52 -6.64 -4.82 -13.27
CA ARG A 52 -6.44 -5.92 -14.21
C ARG A 52 -4.98 -6.05 -14.62
N THR A 53 -4.35 -4.95 -15.02
CA THR A 53 -2.92 -4.95 -15.43
C THR A 53 -2.02 -5.45 -14.30
N SER A 54 -2.29 -5.00 -13.06
CA SER A 54 -1.52 -5.42 -11.89
C SER A 54 -1.65 -6.93 -11.61
N LEU A 55 -2.85 -7.49 -11.78
CA LEU A 55 -3.10 -8.91 -11.60
C LEU A 55 -2.49 -9.76 -12.73
N ASP A 56 -2.60 -9.30 -13.98
CA ASP A 56 -2.04 -9.99 -15.15
C ASP A 56 -0.50 -10.09 -15.08
N GLN A 57 0.15 -9.16 -14.39
CA GLN A 57 1.61 -9.12 -14.20
C GLN A 57 2.07 -9.71 -12.85
N ALA A 58 1.17 -10.19 -12.00
CA ALA A 58 1.53 -10.74 -10.71
C ALA A 58 2.31 -12.06 -10.87
N GLU A 59 3.40 -12.20 -10.10
CA GLU A 59 4.23 -13.40 -10.10
C GLU A 59 3.96 -14.24 -8.85
N VAL A 60 3.84 -15.55 -9.04
CA VAL A 60 3.80 -16.53 -7.94
C VAL A 60 5.16 -17.21 -7.89
N ILE A 61 5.86 -17.04 -6.77
CA ILE A 61 7.17 -17.64 -6.54
C ILE A 61 6.96 -18.82 -5.58
N ASP A 62 7.20 -20.03 -6.08
CA ASP A 62 7.28 -21.23 -5.23
C ASP A 62 8.65 -21.23 -4.52
N LEU A 63 8.62 -21.35 -3.19
CA LEU A 63 9.78 -21.35 -2.30
C LEU A 63 10.25 -22.76 -1.98
#